data_AF-A0A7V8YF13-F1
#
_entry.id   AF-A0A7V8YF13-F1
#
_cell.length_a   1.000
_cell.length_b   1.000
_cell.length_c   1.000
_cell.angle_alpha   90.00
_cell.angle_beta   90.00
_cell.angle_gamma   90.00
#
_symmetry.space_group_name_H-M   'P 1'
#
loop_
_entity.id
_entity.type
_entity.pdbx_description
1 polymer ?
#
loop_
_entity_poly.entity_id
_entity_poly.type
_entity_poly.pdbx_seq_one_letter_code
_entity_poly.pdbx_strand_id
1 'polypeptide(L)'
;MGTYLDQAATDMDATMVTLTGASVMNTDTGAVVGGDGVARSVPHVAVGTMRVFMFRSLSMSGTLKVSGSRAAVVVSDGAVSITGTVDVSGDPSVPGPGGQTSGSCVGGTTTGFPGGGGGGRYQAGRSGGTGNGTAGGAGGAAISDPDLDPLTAGCRGGHTQKSITIGSPAGGGGGAIQIVSRVSITLSGDGIIDASGGGGMACSYNITTDLCGGGGGGSGGAILLEAPQVVANGAAVVISTKGGSGAAAGNRLATSAAGQDGGTGATAAPGGTNGSLAAGGAGGTATTQPVAGTNSTSANGGGGGGGTGELRVNTLSGSFNPVNGAAIRSYSSVGTLGTRQVP
;
A
#
# COMPACT_ATOMS: atom_id res chain seq x y z
N MET A 1 -25.95 16.15 12.49
CA MET A 1 -24.83 15.21 12.28
C MET A 1 -23.51 15.96 12.45
N GLY A 2 -23.16 16.32 13.69
CA GLY A 2 -21.95 17.09 14.01
C GLY A 2 -21.24 16.57 15.26
N THR A 3 -21.49 15.32 15.64
CA THR A 3 -21.22 14.84 17.00
C THR A 3 -19.93 14.05 17.16
N TYR A 4 -19.27 13.58 16.10
CA TYR A 4 -18.09 12.72 16.27
C TYR A 4 -16.81 13.45 16.70
N LEU A 5 -16.63 14.72 16.29
CA LEU A 5 -15.48 15.51 16.75
C LEU A 5 -15.67 16.05 18.17
N ASP A 6 -16.90 16.28 18.62
CA ASP A 6 -17.18 16.72 20.01
C ASP A 6 -17.32 15.56 20.99
N GLN A 7 -17.70 14.35 20.55
CA GLN A 7 -17.74 13.16 21.41
C GLN A 7 -16.35 12.68 21.86
N ALA A 8 -15.29 13.05 21.13
CA ALA A 8 -13.92 12.79 21.59
C ALA A 8 -13.55 13.62 22.84
N ALA A 9 -14.23 14.74 23.11
CA ALA A 9 -13.81 15.64 24.18
C ALA A 9 -14.21 15.18 25.59
N THR A 10 -15.25 14.37 25.75
CA THR A 10 -15.79 14.03 27.08
C THR A 10 -15.51 12.61 27.55
N ASP A 11 -15.17 11.67 26.65
CA ASP A 11 -14.92 10.25 26.98
C ASP A 11 -13.47 9.79 26.66
N MET A 12 -12.58 10.67 26.19
CA MET A 12 -11.15 10.35 26.00
C MET A 12 -10.37 10.43 27.31
N ASP A 13 -10.83 9.71 28.33
CA ASP A 13 -10.17 9.70 29.63
C ASP A 13 -8.76 9.08 29.50
N ALA A 14 -7.77 9.97 29.53
CA ALA A 14 -6.36 9.79 29.86
C ALA A 14 -5.41 8.96 28.99
N THR A 15 -5.80 8.19 27.97
CA THR A 15 -4.81 7.28 27.34
C THR A 15 -3.90 7.99 26.31
N MET A 16 -2.78 8.52 26.81
CA MET A 16 -1.58 8.65 25.98
C MET A 16 -1.12 7.23 25.61
N VAL A 17 -1.16 6.88 24.32
CA VAL A 17 -0.75 5.55 23.87
C VAL A 17 0.65 5.65 23.28
N THR A 18 1.56 4.85 23.82
CA THR A 18 2.89 4.65 23.24
C THR A 18 2.96 3.25 22.65
N LEU A 19 3.22 3.17 21.35
CA LEU A 19 3.43 1.93 20.62
C LEU A 19 4.93 1.76 20.37
N THR A 20 5.52 0.84 21.11
CA THR A 20 6.93 0.45 21.00
C THR A 20 7.04 -0.98 20.49
N GLY A 21 8.23 -1.40 20.05
CA GLY A 21 8.45 -2.75 19.52
C GLY A 21 7.56 -3.08 18.30
N ALA A 22 7.21 -4.35 18.12
CA ALA A 22 6.32 -4.80 17.05
C ALA A 22 4.85 -4.76 17.49
N SER A 23 4.19 -3.62 17.30
CA SER A 23 2.77 -3.41 17.61
C SER A 23 1.87 -3.76 16.42
N VAL A 24 0.62 -4.14 16.69
CA VAL A 24 -0.38 -4.49 15.67
C VAL A 24 -1.67 -3.73 15.88
N MET A 25 -2.27 -3.27 14.80
CA MET A 25 -3.62 -2.70 14.75
C MET A 25 -4.46 -3.44 13.71
N ASN A 26 -5.62 -3.94 14.10
CA ASN A 26 -6.53 -4.67 13.21
C ASN A 26 -7.79 -3.83 12.92
N THR A 27 -8.00 -3.48 11.66
CA THR A 27 -9.10 -2.62 11.21
C THR A 27 -10.44 -3.35 11.12
N ASP A 28 -10.49 -4.68 11.25
CA ASP A 28 -11.72 -5.47 11.23
C ASP A 28 -12.29 -5.66 12.64
N THR A 29 -11.41 -5.89 13.63
CA THR A 29 -11.79 -6.11 15.03
C THR A 29 -11.66 -4.85 15.88
N GLY A 30 -10.85 -3.88 15.47
CA GLY A 30 -10.46 -2.73 16.29
C GLY A 30 -9.44 -3.05 17.38
N ALA A 31 -8.87 -4.26 17.38
CA ALA A 31 -7.85 -4.63 18.34
C ALA A 31 -6.55 -3.83 18.10
N VAL A 32 -5.96 -3.34 19.19
CA VAL A 32 -4.63 -2.74 19.22
C VAL A 32 -3.79 -3.51 20.22
N VAL A 33 -2.64 -4.02 19.81
CA VAL A 33 -1.73 -4.81 20.64
C VAL A 33 -0.35 -4.17 20.59
N GLY A 34 0.23 -3.86 21.75
CA GLY A 34 1.58 -3.28 21.83
C GLY A 34 2.67 -4.31 21.52
N GLY A 35 3.91 -3.85 21.34
CA GLY A 35 5.06 -4.74 21.12
C GLY A 35 5.41 -5.65 22.30
N ASP A 36 4.79 -5.42 23.46
CA ASP A 36 4.83 -6.30 24.63
C ASP A 36 3.76 -7.42 24.58
N GLY A 37 2.97 -7.49 23.50
CA GLY A 37 1.86 -8.43 23.36
C GLY A 37 0.63 -8.06 24.19
N VAL A 38 0.63 -6.91 24.87
CA VAL A 38 -0.48 -6.47 25.73
C VAL A 38 -1.49 -5.70 24.90
N ALA A 39 -2.77 -6.11 24.99
CA ALA A 39 -3.87 -5.39 24.37
C ALA A 39 -4.00 -3.97 24.96
N ARG A 40 -4.20 -2.99 24.08
CA ARG A 40 -4.45 -1.59 24.44
C ARG A 40 -5.94 -1.31 24.25
N SER A 41 -6.59 -0.78 25.28
CA SER A 41 -7.95 -0.28 25.15
C SER A 41 -7.92 1.03 24.39
N VAL A 42 -8.27 0.99 23.10
CA VAL A 42 -8.34 2.17 22.22
C VAL A 42 -9.78 2.29 21.74
N PRO A 43 -10.48 3.39 22.06
CA PRO A 43 -11.80 3.66 21.50
C PRO A 43 -11.75 3.63 19.98
N HIS A 44 -12.71 2.94 19.37
CA HIS A 44 -12.76 2.81 17.92
C HIS A 44 -14.18 2.62 17.40
N VAL A 45 -14.40 2.99 16.15
CA VAL A 45 -15.69 2.84 15.47
C VAL A 45 -15.49 2.49 14.00
N ALA A 46 -16.35 1.61 13.49
CA ALA A 46 -16.43 1.26 12.08
C ALA A 46 -17.33 2.25 11.34
N VAL A 47 -16.82 2.94 10.32
CA VAL A 47 -17.58 3.91 9.49
C VAL A 47 -17.37 3.56 8.02
N GLY A 48 -18.41 3.06 7.34
CA GLY A 48 -18.29 2.59 5.96
C GLY A 48 -17.17 1.55 5.79
N THR A 49 -16.24 1.82 4.87
CA THR A 49 -15.04 1.01 4.57
C THR A 49 -13.83 1.35 5.45
N MET A 50 -14.01 2.16 6.49
CA MET A 50 -12.95 2.62 7.40
C MET A 50 -13.13 2.07 8.81
N ARG A 51 -12.04 2.08 9.59
CA ARG A 51 -12.08 2.00 11.05
C ARG A 51 -11.32 3.18 11.65
N VAL A 52 -12.00 3.91 12.52
CA VAL A 52 -11.49 5.07 13.23
C VAL A 52 -10.99 4.64 14.60
N PHE A 53 -9.74 4.96 14.92
CA PHE A 53 -9.08 4.76 16.20
C PHE A 53 -8.81 6.12 16.83
N MET A 54 -9.16 6.26 18.10
CA MET A 54 -9.28 7.54 18.77
C MET A 54 -8.27 7.62 19.93
N PHE A 55 -7.43 8.65 19.93
CA PHE A 55 -6.32 8.84 20.88
C PHE A 55 -6.31 10.23 21.50
N ARG A 56 -5.89 10.35 22.77
CA ARG A 56 -5.52 11.65 23.32
C ARG A 56 -4.22 12.16 22.71
N SER A 57 -3.20 11.31 22.68
CA SER A 57 -1.94 11.53 21.97
C SER A 57 -1.35 10.18 21.57
N LEU A 58 -0.55 10.15 20.50
CA LEU A 58 0.01 8.92 19.97
C LEU A 58 1.51 9.08 19.74
N SER A 59 2.29 8.17 20.31
CA SER A 59 3.73 8.05 20.04
C SER A 59 4.03 6.66 19.49
N MET A 60 4.69 6.60 18.34
CA MET A 60 5.04 5.37 17.63
C MET A 60 6.56 5.33 17.40
N SER A 61 7.27 4.55 18.21
CA SER A 61 8.74 4.42 18.12
C SER A 61 9.22 3.04 17.70
N GLY A 62 8.30 2.09 17.53
CA GLY A 62 8.56 0.75 16.97
C GLY A 62 7.94 0.57 15.59
N THR A 63 7.66 -0.67 15.21
CA THR A 63 6.89 -1.00 14.00
C THR A 63 5.44 -1.23 14.38
N LEU A 64 4.53 -0.41 13.86
CA LEU A 64 3.10 -0.64 13.88
C LEU A 64 2.69 -1.30 12.55
N LYS A 65 2.33 -2.59 12.57
CA LYS A 65 1.66 -3.23 11.43
C LYS A 65 0.16 -3.01 11.53
N VAL A 66 -0.43 -2.48 10.47
CA VAL A 66 -1.88 -2.33 10.34
C VAL A 66 -2.41 -3.34 9.33
N SER A 67 -3.51 -4.01 9.65
CA SER A 67 -4.10 -5.05 8.79
C SER A 67 -5.62 -5.07 8.87
N GLY A 68 -6.27 -5.62 7.85
CA GLY A 68 -7.70 -5.88 7.81
C GLY A 68 -8.35 -5.38 6.52
N SER A 69 -9.65 -5.61 6.38
CA SER A 69 -10.41 -5.27 5.17
C SER A 69 -10.81 -3.79 5.04
N ARG A 70 -10.50 -2.97 6.05
CA ARG A 70 -10.92 -1.56 6.14
C ARG A 70 -9.70 -0.64 6.15
N ALA A 71 -9.84 0.56 5.60
CA ALA A 71 -8.80 1.58 5.74
C ALA A 71 -8.69 2.05 7.21
N ALA A 72 -7.48 2.40 7.64
CA ALA A 72 -7.24 2.86 9.01
C ALA A 72 -7.35 4.38 9.11
N VAL A 73 -8.05 4.87 10.12
CA VAL A 73 -8.13 6.29 10.44
C VAL A 73 -7.69 6.47 11.89
N VAL A 74 -6.66 7.27 12.10
CA VAL A 74 -6.15 7.64 13.43
C VAL A 74 -6.57 9.07 13.70
N VAL A 75 -7.32 9.29 14.77
CA VAL A 75 -7.75 10.62 15.21
C VAL A 75 -7.12 10.90 16.57
N SER A 76 -6.37 12.00 16.67
CA SER A 76 -5.74 12.42 17.91
C SER A 76 -6.12 13.85 18.31
N ASP A 77 -6.49 14.03 19.57
CA ASP A 77 -6.74 15.37 20.14
C ASP A 77 -5.43 16.14 20.36
N GLY A 78 -4.35 15.44 20.68
CA GLY A 78 -3.00 15.96 20.89
C GLY A 78 -2.08 15.68 19.72
N ALA A 79 -0.77 15.79 19.98
CA ALA A 79 0.26 15.53 18.99
C ALA A 79 0.39 14.04 18.65
N VAL A 80 0.74 13.78 17.38
CA VAL A 80 1.17 12.46 16.90
C VAL A 80 2.66 12.52 16.58
N SER A 81 3.43 11.62 17.19
CA SER A 81 4.88 11.47 16.96
C SER A 81 5.20 10.10 16.37
N ILE A 82 5.94 10.08 15.28
CA ILE A 82 6.37 8.87 14.56
C ILE A 82 7.89 8.89 14.45
N THR A 83 8.53 8.03 15.24
CA THR A 83 9.97 7.79 15.20
C THR A 83 10.34 6.38 14.74
N GLY A 84 9.35 5.50 14.60
CA GLY A 84 9.48 4.18 14.00
C GLY A 84 8.66 4.04 12.71
N THR A 85 8.20 2.83 12.40
CA THR A 85 7.51 2.50 11.15
C THR A 85 6.02 2.33 11.36
N VAL A 86 5.20 2.98 10.53
CA VAL A 86 3.79 2.66 10.32
C VAL A 86 3.68 1.89 9.00
N ASP A 87 3.46 0.59 9.11
CA ASP A 87 3.34 -0.32 7.96
C ASP A 87 1.85 -0.58 7.70
N VAL A 88 1.37 -0.02 6.59
CA VAL A 88 0.07 -0.30 5.98
C VAL A 88 0.27 -0.86 4.56
N SER A 89 1.45 -1.41 4.24
CA SER A 89 1.77 -1.91 2.91
C SER A 89 0.95 -3.16 2.57
N GLY A 90 0.81 -3.40 1.28
CA GLY A 90 0.43 -4.70 0.77
C GLY A 90 1.65 -5.62 0.78
N ASP A 91 1.44 -6.84 1.24
CA ASP A 91 2.40 -7.93 1.09
C ASP A 91 2.00 -8.75 -0.15
N PRO A 92 2.82 -9.68 -0.66
CA PRO A 92 2.59 -10.35 -1.94
C PRO A 92 1.14 -10.77 -2.21
N SER A 93 0.58 -11.82 -1.63
CA SER A 93 -0.83 -12.16 -1.89
C SER A 93 -1.83 -11.50 -0.95
N VAL A 94 -1.40 -10.55 -0.11
CA VAL A 94 -2.19 -10.01 1.01
C VAL A 94 -2.28 -8.49 0.88
N PRO A 95 -3.44 -7.94 0.49
CA PRO A 95 -3.64 -6.50 0.46
C PRO A 95 -3.43 -5.86 1.84
N GLY A 96 -2.94 -4.62 1.84
CA GLY A 96 -2.90 -3.79 3.05
C GLY A 96 -4.32 -3.37 3.50
N PRO A 97 -4.44 -2.65 4.63
CA PRO A 97 -5.73 -2.22 5.18
C PRO A 97 -6.59 -1.46 4.16
N GLY A 98 -7.76 -2.03 3.84
CA GLY A 98 -8.69 -1.48 2.85
C GLY A 98 -8.34 -1.76 1.39
N GLY A 99 -7.28 -2.51 1.11
CA GLY A 99 -6.81 -2.81 -0.25
C GLY A 99 -7.88 -3.48 -1.12
N GLN A 100 -8.04 -2.99 -2.35
CA GLN A 100 -9.09 -3.45 -3.25
C GLN A 100 -8.74 -4.76 -3.94
N THR A 101 -9.70 -5.68 -3.98
CA THR A 101 -9.59 -6.97 -4.67
C THR A 101 -10.58 -7.12 -5.83
N SER A 102 -11.40 -6.10 -6.07
CA SER A 102 -12.33 -5.99 -7.20
C SER A 102 -12.36 -4.54 -7.71
N GLY A 103 -13.00 -4.31 -8.87
CA GLY A 103 -13.14 -2.98 -9.48
C GLY A 103 -12.17 -2.74 -10.65
N SER A 104 -12.27 -1.58 -11.29
CA SER A 104 -11.54 -1.23 -12.51
C SER A 104 -10.04 -1.02 -12.31
N CYS A 105 -9.62 -0.72 -11.07
CA CYS A 105 -8.21 -0.55 -10.72
C CYS A 105 -7.47 -1.87 -10.48
N VAL A 106 -8.18 -3.00 -10.39
CA VAL A 106 -7.55 -4.31 -10.21
C VAL A 106 -6.96 -4.78 -11.52
N GLY A 107 -5.75 -5.33 -11.47
CA GLY A 107 -5.08 -5.86 -12.66
C GLY A 107 -5.86 -7.02 -13.30
N GLY A 108 -5.86 -7.06 -14.62
CA GLY A 108 -6.52 -8.11 -15.41
C GLY A 108 -5.96 -9.49 -15.11
N THR A 109 -6.86 -10.43 -14.83
CA THR A 109 -6.54 -11.84 -14.60
C THR A 109 -6.53 -12.60 -15.92
N THR A 110 -5.63 -13.57 -16.05
CA THR A 110 -5.52 -14.41 -17.26
C THR A 110 -5.54 -15.89 -16.92
N THR A 111 -5.74 -16.72 -17.94
CA THR A 111 -5.60 -18.17 -17.86
C THR A 111 -4.42 -18.67 -18.70
N GLY A 112 -3.72 -19.69 -18.20
CA GLY A 112 -2.61 -20.35 -18.90
C GLY A 112 -1.27 -19.60 -18.87
N PHE A 113 -0.80 -19.22 -20.06
CA PHE A 113 0.55 -18.72 -20.33
C PHE A 113 0.75 -17.18 -20.25
N PRO A 114 -0.21 -16.31 -20.60
CA PRO A 114 -0.03 -14.86 -20.44
C PRO A 114 0.14 -14.43 -18.98
N GLY A 115 0.90 -13.36 -18.76
CA GLY A 115 1.09 -12.76 -17.43
C GLY A 115 -0.12 -11.93 -16.98
N GLY A 116 -0.28 -11.77 -15.66
CA GLY A 116 -1.31 -10.90 -15.08
C GLY A 116 -0.93 -9.41 -15.14
N GLY A 117 -1.92 -8.53 -15.24
CA GLY A 117 -1.68 -7.07 -15.22
C GLY A 117 -1.40 -6.53 -13.82
N GLY A 118 -0.69 -5.41 -13.71
CA GLY A 118 -0.48 -4.73 -12.43
C GLY A 118 -1.71 -3.94 -11.96
N GLY A 119 -1.85 -3.75 -10.65
CA GLY A 119 -2.90 -2.91 -10.07
C GLY A 119 -2.67 -1.42 -10.33
N GLY A 120 -3.73 -0.63 -10.38
CA GLY A 120 -3.68 0.84 -10.53
C GLY A 120 -4.04 1.58 -9.24
N ARG A 121 -3.55 2.82 -9.08
CA ARG A 121 -4.01 3.79 -8.07
C ARG A 121 -3.87 5.22 -8.62
N TYR A 122 -2.80 5.94 -8.29
CA TYR A 122 -2.52 7.24 -8.90
C TYR A 122 -2.13 7.07 -10.36
N GLN A 123 -1.18 6.17 -10.59
CA GLN A 123 -0.85 5.69 -11.92
C GLN A 123 -1.67 4.44 -12.23
N ALA A 124 -2.02 4.25 -13.50
CA ALA A 124 -2.51 2.98 -13.97
C ALA A 124 -1.41 1.92 -13.83
N GLY A 125 -1.79 0.69 -13.52
CA GLY A 125 -0.88 -0.45 -13.64
C GLY A 125 -0.54 -0.72 -15.11
N ARG A 126 0.46 -1.57 -15.35
CA ARG A 126 0.77 -2.02 -16.72
C ARG A 126 0.26 -3.42 -17.00
N SER A 127 0.11 -3.73 -18.28
CA SER A 127 -0.29 -5.05 -18.72
C SER A 127 0.76 -6.12 -18.37
N GLY A 128 0.30 -7.34 -18.21
CA GLY A 128 1.16 -8.51 -18.28
C GLY A 128 1.69 -8.72 -19.70
N GLY A 129 2.74 -9.53 -19.81
CA GLY A 129 3.28 -9.95 -21.09
C GLY A 129 2.41 -11.00 -21.78
N THR A 130 2.42 -10.96 -23.11
CA THR A 130 1.87 -12.00 -23.98
C THR A 130 2.61 -13.32 -23.77
N GLY A 131 1.86 -14.43 -23.74
CA GLY A 131 2.40 -15.78 -23.69
C GLY A 131 1.69 -16.69 -24.69
N ASN A 132 2.45 -17.38 -25.54
CA ASN A 132 1.93 -18.25 -26.61
C ASN A 132 0.90 -17.56 -27.53
N GLY A 133 1.16 -16.31 -27.90
CA GLY A 133 0.28 -15.50 -28.75
C GLY A 133 -0.97 -14.92 -28.06
N THR A 134 -1.28 -15.33 -26.83
CA THR A 134 -2.39 -14.77 -26.06
C THR A 134 -1.94 -13.54 -25.28
N ALA A 135 -2.68 -12.44 -25.41
CA ALA A 135 -2.38 -11.19 -24.73
C ALA A 135 -2.38 -11.34 -23.20
N GLY A 136 -1.46 -10.61 -22.56
CA GLY A 136 -1.41 -10.46 -21.11
C GLY A 136 -2.66 -9.79 -20.53
N GLY A 137 -2.82 -9.93 -19.21
CA GLY A 137 -3.88 -9.22 -18.48
C GLY A 137 -3.68 -7.71 -18.58
N ALA A 138 -4.78 -6.98 -18.79
CA ALA A 138 -4.73 -5.52 -18.84
C ALA A 138 -4.25 -4.92 -17.50
N GLY A 139 -3.54 -3.79 -17.55
CA GLY A 139 -3.23 -3.04 -16.34
C GLY A 139 -4.49 -2.45 -15.71
N GLY A 140 -4.55 -2.41 -14.38
CA GLY A 140 -5.64 -1.77 -13.65
C GLY A 140 -5.67 -0.25 -13.88
N ALA A 141 -6.86 0.31 -13.98
CA ALA A 141 -7.07 1.75 -14.19
C ALA A 141 -6.54 2.59 -13.02
N ALA A 142 -6.08 3.80 -13.33
CA ALA A 142 -5.90 4.83 -12.31
C ALA A 142 -7.27 5.22 -11.73
N ILE A 143 -7.36 5.35 -10.42
CA ILE A 143 -8.57 5.77 -9.68
C ILE A 143 -8.27 6.94 -8.75
N SER A 144 -7.38 7.83 -9.18
CA SER A 144 -6.83 8.91 -8.35
C SER A 144 -7.91 9.85 -7.83
N ASP A 145 -7.78 10.23 -6.56
CA ASP A 145 -8.63 11.25 -5.94
C ASP A 145 -7.72 12.22 -5.17
N PRO A 146 -7.51 13.44 -5.69
CA PRO A 146 -6.55 14.38 -5.10
C PRO A 146 -6.89 14.78 -3.66
N ASP A 147 -8.16 14.64 -3.25
CA ASP A 147 -8.63 14.98 -1.90
C ASP A 147 -8.68 13.76 -0.96
N LEU A 148 -8.55 12.54 -1.51
CA LEU A 148 -8.71 11.27 -0.78
C LEU A 148 -10.03 11.22 0.00
N ASP A 149 -11.13 11.56 -0.67
CA ASP A 149 -12.49 11.60 -0.14
C ASP A 149 -13.52 10.84 -1.02
N PRO A 150 -13.80 9.57 -0.72
CA PRO A 150 -13.41 8.81 0.48
C PRO A 150 -11.96 8.28 0.43
N LEU A 151 -11.40 8.02 1.62
CA LEU A 151 -10.07 7.40 1.75
C LEU A 151 -10.04 6.01 1.09
N THR A 152 -9.39 5.92 -0.06
CA THR A 152 -9.39 4.73 -0.91
C THR A 152 -7.98 4.14 -1.02
N ALA A 153 -7.84 2.86 -0.68
CA ALA A 153 -6.56 2.14 -0.73
C ALA A 153 -6.14 1.75 -2.15
N GLY A 154 -4.96 1.12 -2.25
CA GLY A 154 -4.42 0.55 -3.47
C GLY A 154 -5.20 -0.69 -3.92
N CYS A 155 -4.87 -1.16 -5.12
CA CYS A 155 -5.56 -2.25 -5.79
C CYS A 155 -4.61 -3.40 -6.09
N ARG A 156 -5.14 -4.60 -5.95
CA ARG A 156 -4.43 -5.84 -6.26
C ARG A 156 -4.04 -5.90 -7.75
N GLY A 157 -2.92 -6.55 -8.05
CA GLY A 157 -2.63 -7.00 -9.40
C GLY A 157 -3.59 -8.10 -9.90
N GLY A 158 -3.37 -8.52 -11.14
CA GLY A 158 -4.01 -9.65 -11.79
C GLY A 158 -3.22 -10.93 -11.59
N HIS A 159 -3.94 -12.02 -11.35
CA HIS A 159 -3.34 -13.34 -11.16
C HIS A 159 -3.37 -14.12 -12.48
N THR A 160 -2.60 -15.19 -12.55
CA THR A 160 -2.67 -16.15 -13.66
C THR A 160 -3.18 -17.48 -13.12
N GLN A 161 -4.12 -18.13 -13.82
CA GLN A 161 -4.62 -19.46 -13.46
C GLN A 161 -4.39 -20.43 -14.60
N LYS A 162 -3.56 -21.46 -14.39
CA LYS A 162 -3.44 -22.57 -15.35
C LYS A 162 -4.47 -23.67 -15.04
N SER A 163 -4.74 -23.90 -13.76
CA SER A 163 -5.76 -24.82 -13.26
C SER A 163 -6.29 -24.33 -11.91
N ILE A 164 -7.26 -25.05 -11.33
CA ILE A 164 -7.81 -24.75 -9.99
C ILE A 164 -6.76 -24.75 -8.87
N THR A 165 -5.64 -25.46 -9.05
CA THR A 165 -4.57 -25.62 -8.05
C THR A 165 -3.27 -24.94 -8.45
N ILE A 166 -3.14 -24.49 -9.71
CA ILE A 166 -1.90 -23.94 -10.26
C ILE A 166 -2.15 -22.52 -10.75
N GLY A 167 -1.51 -21.56 -10.06
CA GLY A 167 -1.53 -20.16 -10.46
C GLY A 167 -0.41 -19.36 -9.83
N SER A 168 -0.27 -18.14 -10.36
CA SER A 168 0.60 -17.11 -9.83
C SER A 168 -0.25 -16.08 -9.09
N PRO A 169 -0.21 -16.04 -7.74
CA PRO A 169 -0.89 -15.02 -6.98
C PRO A 169 -0.44 -13.62 -7.40
N ALA A 170 -1.40 -12.70 -7.53
CA ALA A 170 -1.09 -11.30 -7.74
C ALA A 170 -0.67 -10.59 -6.46
N GLY A 171 0.13 -9.54 -6.63
CA GLY A 171 0.56 -8.60 -5.61
C GLY A 171 -0.62 -7.88 -4.94
N GLY A 172 -0.58 -7.74 -3.61
CA GLY A 172 -1.57 -7.04 -2.80
C GLY A 172 -1.48 -5.54 -3.01
N GLY A 173 -2.61 -4.86 -3.13
CA GLY A 173 -2.64 -3.41 -3.13
C GLY A 173 -2.17 -2.86 -1.78
N GLY A 174 -1.44 -1.75 -1.79
CA GLY A 174 -1.08 -1.01 -0.58
C GLY A 174 -2.33 -0.55 0.17
N GLY A 175 -2.26 -0.50 1.49
CA GLY A 175 -3.37 -0.07 2.33
C GLY A 175 -3.61 1.43 2.29
N ALA A 176 -4.64 1.87 3.00
CA ALA A 176 -4.89 3.29 3.24
C ALA A 176 -4.85 3.63 4.71
N ILE A 177 -4.23 4.78 5.01
CA ILE A 177 -4.21 5.37 6.34
C ILE A 177 -4.47 6.87 6.27
N GLN A 178 -5.33 7.35 7.17
CA GLN A 178 -5.47 8.76 7.50
C GLN A 178 -5.00 8.99 8.94
N ILE A 179 -4.21 10.03 9.16
CA ILE A 179 -3.79 10.47 10.49
C ILE A 179 -4.24 11.91 10.66
N VAL A 180 -5.08 12.15 11.66
CA VAL A 180 -5.61 13.46 12.02
C VAL A 180 -5.10 13.83 13.40
N SER A 181 -4.60 15.05 13.57
CA SER A 181 -4.24 15.64 14.85
C SER A 181 -4.75 17.06 14.96
N ARG A 182 -5.29 17.45 16.13
CA ARG A 182 -5.63 18.86 16.39
C ARG A 182 -4.42 19.74 16.71
N VAL A 183 -3.24 19.15 16.89
CA VAL A 183 -2.01 19.88 17.26
C VAL A 183 -0.97 19.76 16.15
N SER A 184 -0.40 18.58 15.95
CA SER A 184 0.70 18.36 15.01
C SER A 184 0.92 16.88 14.70
N ILE A 185 1.42 16.59 13.51
CA ILE A 185 1.98 15.28 13.14
C ILE A 185 3.48 15.47 12.87
N THR A 186 4.34 14.76 13.60
CA THR A 186 5.80 14.82 13.43
C THR A 186 6.35 13.45 13.09
N LEU A 187 7.08 13.37 11.98
CA LEU A 187 7.94 12.24 11.61
C LEU A 187 9.39 12.68 11.84
N SER A 188 10.15 11.93 12.63
CA SER A 188 11.56 12.22 12.92
C SER A 188 12.34 10.94 13.19
N GLY A 189 13.68 11.02 13.30
CA GLY A 189 14.51 9.82 13.47
C GLY A 189 14.30 8.86 12.30
N ASP A 190 13.90 7.62 12.59
CA ASP A 190 13.58 6.57 11.60
C ASP A 190 12.08 6.53 11.23
N GLY A 191 11.40 7.68 11.34
CA GLY A 191 9.96 7.82 11.08
C GLY A 191 9.58 7.44 9.65
N ILE A 192 8.91 6.29 9.48
CA ILE A 192 8.48 5.75 8.20
C ILE A 192 6.96 5.59 8.17
N ILE A 193 6.33 5.93 7.05
CA ILE A 193 4.98 5.48 6.72
C ILE A 193 5.05 4.76 5.37
N ASP A 194 4.78 3.45 5.37
CA ASP A 194 4.82 2.61 4.18
C ASP A 194 3.42 2.12 3.82
N ALA A 195 2.92 2.58 2.68
CA ALA A 195 1.67 2.13 2.05
C ALA A 195 1.95 1.58 0.65
N SER A 196 3.12 1.00 0.42
CA SER A 196 3.50 0.44 -0.87
C SER A 196 2.69 -0.83 -1.22
N GLY A 197 2.64 -1.16 -2.51
CA GLY A 197 2.01 -2.39 -3.01
C GLY A 197 2.96 -3.58 -2.96
N GLY A 198 2.40 -4.78 -2.83
CA GLY A 198 3.12 -6.05 -2.83
C GLY A 198 3.53 -6.51 -4.23
N GLY A 199 4.62 -7.26 -4.32
CA GLY A 199 5.11 -7.90 -5.53
C GLY A 199 4.22 -9.06 -5.99
N GLY A 200 4.12 -9.25 -7.30
CA GLY A 200 3.48 -10.42 -7.88
C GLY A 200 4.27 -11.69 -7.57
N MET A 201 3.59 -12.82 -7.43
CA MET A 201 4.22 -14.11 -7.17
C MET A 201 4.41 -14.89 -8.47
N ALA A 202 5.45 -15.70 -8.55
CA ALA A 202 5.62 -16.68 -9.62
C ALA A 202 4.78 -17.96 -9.36
N CYS A 203 4.66 -18.81 -10.37
CA CYS A 203 3.85 -20.03 -10.32
C CYS A 203 4.38 -20.98 -9.24
N SER A 204 3.52 -21.38 -8.29
CA SER A 204 3.94 -22.17 -7.11
C SER A 204 4.03 -23.69 -7.32
N TYR A 205 4.36 -24.17 -8.52
CA TYR A 205 4.28 -25.61 -8.83
C TYR A 205 5.62 -26.26 -9.18
N ASN A 206 5.83 -27.51 -8.72
CA ASN A 206 7.11 -28.24 -8.72
C ASN A 206 7.24 -29.25 -9.89
N ILE A 207 6.65 -28.98 -11.05
CA ILE A 207 6.89 -29.81 -12.24
C ILE A 207 7.48 -28.95 -13.35
N THR A 208 8.48 -29.51 -14.03
CA THR A 208 9.27 -28.84 -15.07
C THR A 208 8.47 -28.51 -16.32
N THR A 209 7.28 -29.10 -16.51
CA THR A 209 6.47 -28.96 -17.72
C THR A 209 5.30 -27.99 -17.59
N ASP A 210 4.89 -27.61 -16.37
CA ASP A 210 3.74 -26.73 -16.14
C ASP A 210 4.16 -25.34 -15.69
N LEU A 211 4.71 -24.59 -16.64
CA LEU A 211 4.94 -23.17 -16.47
C LEU A 211 3.59 -22.43 -16.55
N CYS A 212 3.38 -21.40 -15.72
CA CYS A 212 2.32 -20.39 -15.92
C CYS A 212 2.91 -18.97 -16.03
N GLY A 213 2.10 -18.00 -16.47
CA GLY A 213 2.49 -16.59 -16.53
C GLY A 213 2.74 -16.00 -15.14
N GLY A 214 3.55 -14.94 -15.08
CA GLY A 214 3.82 -14.23 -13.81
C GLY A 214 2.61 -13.44 -13.30
N GLY A 215 2.41 -13.40 -11.98
CA GLY A 215 1.41 -12.53 -11.36
C GLY A 215 1.80 -11.05 -11.45
N GLY A 216 0.82 -10.17 -11.62
CA GLY A 216 1.06 -8.73 -11.64
C GLY A 216 1.28 -8.15 -10.24
N GLY A 217 2.04 -7.05 -10.15
CA GLY A 217 2.29 -6.32 -8.90
C GLY A 217 1.08 -5.50 -8.45
N GLY A 218 0.92 -5.32 -7.13
CA GLY A 218 -0.11 -4.47 -6.56
C GLY A 218 0.25 -2.99 -6.66
N SER A 219 -0.75 -2.10 -6.77
CA SER A 219 -0.48 -0.66 -6.69
C SER A 219 -0.19 -0.22 -5.26
N GLY A 220 0.48 0.93 -5.13
CA GLY A 220 0.58 1.61 -3.84
C GLY A 220 -0.77 2.13 -3.35
N GLY A 221 -0.79 2.43 -2.06
CA GLY A 221 -1.96 2.84 -1.30
C GLY A 221 -2.17 4.34 -1.20
N ALA A 222 -2.84 4.77 -0.13
CA ALA A 222 -3.15 6.17 0.11
C ALA A 222 -2.78 6.59 1.53
N ILE A 223 -2.15 7.76 1.65
CA ILE A 223 -1.77 8.35 2.94
C ILE A 223 -2.35 9.76 3.00
N LEU A 224 -3.16 10.03 4.02
CA LEU A 224 -3.70 11.37 4.30
C LEU A 224 -3.22 11.85 5.67
N LEU A 225 -2.50 12.98 5.71
CA LEU A 225 -2.04 13.59 6.95
C LEU A 225 -2.74 14.94 7.14
N GLU A 226 -3.43 15.12 8.26
CA GLU A 226 -4.19 16.33 8.56
C GLU A 226 -3.88 16.85 9.96
N ALA A 227 -3.20 17.99 10.04
CA ALA A 227 -2.94 18.67 11.31
C ALA A 227 -2.59 20.14 11.07
N PRO A 228 -2.75 21.04 12.06
CA PRO A 228 -2.29 22.42 11.91
C PRO A 228 -0.83 22.51 11.42
N GLN A 229 0.02 21.61 11.91
CA GLN A 229 1.40 21.45 11.47
C GLN A 229 1.74 19.99 11.16
N VAL A 230 2.35 19.73 10.01
CA VAL A 230 2.93 18.43 9.65
C VAL A 230 4.41 18.62 9.35
N VAL A 231 5.27 17.88 10.06
CA VAL A 231 6.73 17.96 9.92
C VAL A 231 7.29 16.58 9.59
N ALA A 232 8.06 16.49 8.51
CA ALA A 232 8.90 15.34 8.19
C ALA A 232 10.36 15.79 8.23
N ASN A 233 11.10 15.33 9.25
CA ASN A 233 12.43 15.85 9.57
C ASN A 233 13.46 14.72 9.78
N GLY A 234 14.41 14.63 8.86
CA GLY A 234 15.58 13.76 8.97
C GLY A 234 15.75 12.84 7.77
N ALA A 235 16.99 12.48 7.45
CA ALA A 235 17.32 11.73 6.23
C ALA A 235 16.78 10.30 6.21
N ALA A 236 16.47 9.74 7.38
CA ALA A 236 15.85 8.42 7.51
C ALA A 236 14.31 8.47 7.46
N VAL A 237 13.70 9.67 7.47
CA VAL A 237 12.25 9.82 7.36
C VAL A 237 11.80 9.54 5.92
N VAL A 238 10.87 8.60 5.76
CA VAL A 238 10.33 8.21 4.45
C VAL A 238 8.81 8.06 4.49
N ILE A 239 8.14 8.63 3.50
CA ILE A 239 6.73 8.34 3.20
C ILE A 239 6.67 7.69 1.82
N SER A 240 6.15 6.47 1.73
CA SER A 240 6.17 5.67 0.49
C SER A 240 4.79 5.11 0.13
N THR A 241 4.44 5.24 -1.15
CA THR A 241 3.26 4.61 -1.77
C THR A 241 3.64 3.98 -3.10
N LYS A 242 4.86 3.44 -3.23
CA LYS A 242 5.31 2.84 -4.50
C LYS A 242 4.49 1.61 -4.88
N GLY A 243 4.36 1.36 -6.17
CA GLY A 243 3.79 0.11 -6.67
C GLY A 243 4.74 -1.06 -6.53
N GLY A 244 4.19 -2.25 -6.27
CA GLY A 244 4.92 -3.51 -6.34
C GLY A 244 5.17 -3.92 -7.79
N SER A 245 6.16 -4.79 -7.99
CA SER A 245 6.55 -5.26 -9.31
C SER A 245 5.87 -6.58 -9.70
N GLY A 246 5.82 -6.90 -10.99
CA GLY A 246 5.33 -8.19 -11.48
C GLY A 246 6.35 -9.32 -11.31
N ALA A 247 5.86 -10.56 -11.24
CA ALA A 247 6.70 -11.75 -11.26
C ALA A 247 7.19 -12.09 -12.68
N ALA A 248 8.31 -12.79 -12.77
CA ALA A 248 8.68 -13.51 -13.98
C ALA A 248 7.69 -14.65 -14.26
N ALA A 249 7.68 -15.09 -15.52
CA ALA A 249 7.18 -16.40 -15.90
C ALA A 249 7.97 -17.54 -15.23
N GLY A 250 7.32 -18.69 -15.02
CA GLY A 250 8.00 -19.95 -14.71
C GLY A 250 7.64 -20.60 -13.38
N ASN A 251 8.44 -21.57 -12.95
CA ASN A 251 8.22 -22.35 -11.72
C ASN A 251 8.90 -21.71 -10.47
N ARG A 252 8.40 -22.05 -9.28
CA ARG A 252 8.82 -21.48 -7.98
C ARG A 252 10.27 -21.75 -7.58
N LEU A 253 10.94 -22.68 -8.26
CA LEU A 253 12.30 -23.11 -7.86
C LEU A 253 13.34 -22.01 -8.08
N ALA A 254 13.04 -21.02 -8.93
CA ALA A 254 13.82 -19.80 -9.02
C ALA A 254 13.32 -18.78 -7.98
N THR A 255 14.03 -18.66 -6.86
CA THR A 255 13.75 -17.67 -5.80
C THR A 255 13.70 -16.22 -6.31
N SER A 256 14.34 -15.91 -7.44
CA SER A 256 14.33 -14.60 -8.10
C SER A 256 13.08 -14.33 -8.96
N ALA A 257 12.18 -15.30 -9.11
CA ALA A 257 11.05 -15.18 -10.02
C ALA A 257 9.90 -14.33 -9.48
N ALA A 258 9.77 -14.16 -8.16
CA ALA A 258 8.79 -13.24 -7.58
C ALA A 258 9.18 -11.79 -7.85
N GLY A 259 8.18 -10.93 -8.00
CA GLY A 259 8.39 -9.49 -7.99
C GLY A 259 8.75 -9.01 -6.58
N GLN A 260 9.53 -7.93 -6.50
CA GLN A 260 9.75 -7.20 -5.26
C GLN A 260 8.53 -6.33 -4.91
N ASP A 261 8.30 -6.19 -3.61
CA ASP A 261 7.37 -5.21 -3.05
C ASP A 261 7.87 -3.78 -3.33
N GLY A 262 6.95 -2.82 -3.36
CA GLY A 262 7.31 -1.41 -3.55
C GLY A 262 8.31 -0.96 -2.48
N GLY A 263 7.98 -1.18 -1.20
CA GLY A 263 8.80 -0.87 -0.05
C GLY A 263 9.18 0.61 0.06
N THR A 264 10.17 0.89 0.90
CA THR A 264 10.58 2.26 1.19
C THR A 264 11.72 2.74 0.32
N GLY A 265 12.48 1.90 -0.42
CA GLY A 265 13.67 2.26 -1.23
C GLY A 265 13.45 3.34 -2.33
N ALA A 266 14.50 4.01 -2.82
CA ALA A 266 14.34 5.13 -3.78
C ALA A 266 14.06 4.66 -5.21
N THR A 267 14.51 3.46 -5.54
CA THR A 267 14.33 2.85 -6.86
C THR A 267 12.94 2.24 -7.00
N ALA A 268 12.47 2.12 -8.25
CA ALA A 268 11.33 1.27 -8.57
C ALA A 268 11.59 -0.16 -8.08
N ALA A 269 10.53 -0.85 -7.66
CA ALA A 269 10.63 -2.28 -7.37
C ALA A 269 10.95 -3.02 -8.68
N PRO A 270 12.10 -3.70 -8.80
CA PRO A 270 12.45 -4.44 -9.99
C PRO A 270 11.55 -5.67 -10.13
N GLY A 271 11.13 -5.95 -11.36
CA GLY A 271 10.36 -7.15 -11.67
C GLY A 271 11.15 -8.44 -11.43
N GLY A 272 10.42 -9.53 -11.17
CA GLY A 272 11.02 -10.85 -11.04
C GLY A 272 11.76 -11.28 -12.31
N THR A 273 12.80 -12.10 -12.15
CA THR A 273 13.60 -12.64 -13.25
C THR A 273 13.76 -14.15 -13.12
N ASN A 274 13.75 -14.85 -14.26
CA ASN A 274 13.90 -16.30 -14.30
C ASN A 274 14.70 -16.73 -15.54
N GLY A 275 15.97 -16.30 -15.60
CA GLY A 275 16.93 -16.68 -16.64
C GLY A 275 16.42 -16.45 -18.06
N SER A 276 15.98 -17.53 -18.72
CA SER A 276 15.50 -17.53 -20.10
C SER A 276 14.01 -17.21 -20.28
N LEU A 277 13.25 -17.08 -19.20
CA LEU A 277 11.81 -16.79 -19.25
C LEU A 277 11.52 -15.29 -19.17
N ALA A 278 10.31 -14.91 -19.57
CA ALA A 278 9.88 -13.52 -19.54
C ALA A 278 9.96 -12.92 -18.13
N ALA A 279 10.65 -11.79 -18.01
CA ALA A 279 10.74 -11.03 -16.77
C ALA A 279 9.43 -10.27 -16.46
N GLY A 280 9.19 -10.07 -15.17
CA GLY A 280 8.12 -9.19 -14.70
C GLY A 280 8.45 -7.71 -14.94
N GLY A 281 7.41 -6.88 -14.98
CA GLY A 281 7.52 -5.44 -15.09
C GLY A 281 7.82 -4.79 -13.75
N ALA A 282 8.67 -3.75 -13.75
CA ALA A 282 8.97 -2.95 -12.56
C ALA A 282 7.75 -2.14 -12.08
N GLY A 283 7.65 -1.94 -10.76
CA GLY A 283 6.60 -1.13 -10.13
C GLY A 283 6.77 0.37 -10.35
N GLY A 284 5.68 1.13 -10.21
CA GLY A 284 5.66 2.59 -10.35
C GLY A 284 6.21 3.33 -9.13
N THR A 285 6.79 4.50 -9.37
CA THR A 285 7.21 5.47 -8.35
C THR A 285 6.55 6.83 -8.61
N ALA A 286 6.82 7.82 -7.75
CA ALA A 286 6.37 9.19 -7.93
C ALA A 286 6.75 9.79 -9.31
N THR A 287 7.90 9.39 -9.87
CA THR A 287 8.47 9.97 -11.10
C THR A 287 8.59 8.96 -12.24
N THR A 288 8.49 7.67 -11.96
CA THR A 288 8.69 6.60 -12.94
C THR A 288 7.39 5.81 -13.08
N GLN A 289 6.89 5.70 -14.30
CA GLN A 289 5.71 4.89 -14.59
C GLN A 289 6.02 3.39 -14.39
N PRO A 290 5.04 2.56 -13.99
CA PRO A 290 5.22 1.11 -13.99
C PRO A 290 5.53 0.61 -15.40
N VAL A 291 6.15 -0.57 -15.47
CA VAL A 291 6.58 -1.24 -16.71
C VAL A 291 5.73 -2.47 -16.96
N ALA A 292 5.44 -2.76 -18.24
CA ALA A 292 4.73 -3.97 -18.63
C ALA A 292 5.58 -5.23 -18.43
N GLY A 293 4.92 -6.37 -18.24
CA GLY A 293 5.61 -7.66 -18.25
C GLY A 293 6.22 -7.96 -19.62
N THR A 294 7.35 -8.66 -19.65
CA THR A 294 8.00 -9.02 -20.91
C THR A 294 7.16 -10.05 -21.66
N ASN A 295 7.07 -9.93 -22.99
CA ASN A 295 6.42 -10.91 -23.85
C ASN A 295 7.30 -12.15 -24.05
N SER A 296 6.69 -13.30 -24.30
CA SER A 296 7.40 -14.47 -24.81
C SER A 296 6.65 -15.11 -25.98
N THR A 297 7.40 -15.44 -27.05
CA THR A 297 6.88 -16.10 -28.25
C THR A 297 6.78 -17.62 -28.10
N SER A 298 7.60 -18.21 -27.24
CA SER A 298 7.70 -19.67 -27.05
C SER A 298 7.43 -20.13 -25.61
N ALA A 299 7.17 -19.18 -24.70
CA ALA A 299 6.91 -19.45 -23.29
C ALA A 299 5.83 -18.49 -22.75
N ASN A 300 5.84 -18.32 -21.43
CA ASN A 300 4.83 -17.56 -20.71
C ASN A 300 5.23 -16.09 -20.59
N GLY A 301 4.24 -15.22 -20.44
CA GLY A 301 4.46 -13.80 -20.20
C GLY A 301 4.78 -13.47 -18.75
N GLY A 302 5.57 -12.43 -18.53
CA GLY A 302 5.80 -11.87 -17.20
C GLY A 302 4.62 -11.05 -16.70
N GLY A 303 4.49 -10.87 -15.38
CA GLY A 303 3.45 -10.01 -14.79
C GLY A 303 3.76 -8.53 -14.99
N GLY A 304 2.74 -7.68 -15.08
CA GLY A 304 2.88 -6.22 -15.16
C GLY A 304 3.16 -5.58 -13.80
N GLY A 305 3.87 -4.44 -13.79
CA GLY A 305 4.11 -3.66 -12.57
C GLY A 305 2.88 -2.86 -12.12
N GLY A 306 2.71 -2.71 -10.81
CA GLY A 306 1.65 -1.92 -10.20
C GLY A 306 1.97 -0.43 -10.16
N GLY A 307 0.94 0.42 -10.24
CA GLY A 307 1.08 1.88 -10.20
C GLY A 307 1.42 2.43 -8.81
N THR A 308 2.04 3.61 -8.77
CA THR A 308 2.21 4.35 -7.50
C THR A 308 0.86 4.78 -6.92
N GLY A 309 0.81 4.96 -5.60
CA GLY A 309 -0.29 5.55 -4.86
C GLY A 309 -0.05 7.02 -4.50
N GLU A 310 -0.75 7.52 -3.48
CA GLU A 310 -0.95 8.97 -3.25
C GLU A 310 -0.69 9.37 -1.79
N LEU A 311 -0.08 10.54 -1.62
CA LEU A 311 0.07 11.24 -0.34
C LEU A 311 -0.66 12.58 -0.42
N ARG A 312 -1.57 12.84 0.51
CA ARG A 312 -2.16 14.16 0.73
C ARG A 312 -1.74 14.69 2.09
N VAL A 313 -1.32 15.95 2.14
CA VAL A 313 -1.03 16.64 3.41
C VAL A 313 -1.87 17.92 3.49
N ASN A 314 -2.76 17.98 4.49
CA ASN A 314 -3.52 19.18 4.80
C ASN A 314 -2.95 19.85 6.05
N THR A 315 -2.53 21.11 5.91
CA THR A 315 -2.01 21.93 7.03
C THR A 315 -2.74 23.24 7.15
N LEU A 316 -2.59 23.96 8.27
CA LEU A 316 -3.23 25.27 8.42
C LEU A 316 -2.73 26.27 7.36
N SER A 317 -1.44 26.20 7.01
CA SER A 317 -0.82 27.08 6.02
C SER A 317 -0.96 26.62 4.57
N GLY A 318 -1.48 25.43 4.32
CA GLY A 318 -1.52 24.86 2.97
C GLY A 318 -0.15 24.41 2.42
N SER A 319 0.86 24.30 3.29
CA SER A 319 2.23 23.98 2.90
C SER A 319 2.76 22.76 3.65
N PHE A 320 3.56 21.94 2.96
CA PHE A 320 4.33 20.85 3.55
C PHE A 320 5.70 20.79 2.88
N ASN A 321 6.76 21.08 3.65
CA ASN A 321 8.14 21.10 3.19
C ASN A 321 8.95 20.10 4.03
N PRO A 322 9.19 18.88 3.52
CA PRO A 322 10.12 17.95 4.16
C PRO A 322 11.50 18.60 4.35
N VAL A 323 12.12 18.41 5.51
CA VAL A 323 13.41 19.03 5.85
C VAL A 323 14.47 17.98 6.21
N ASN A 324 15.74 18.41 6.19
CA ASN A 324 16.89 17.60 6.59
C ASN A 324 16.98 16.23 5.90
N GLY A 325 16.58 16.17 4.62
CA GLY A 325 16.70 14.97 3.79
C GLY A 325 15.52 14.00 3.85
N ALA A 326 14.42 14.34 4.54
CA ALA A 326 13.22 13.53 4.52
C ALA A 326 12.72 13.28 3.08
N ALA A 327 12.39 12.03 2.75
CA ALA A 327 12.09 11.60 1.39
C ALA A 327 10.61 11.27 1.19
N ILE A 328 10.00 11.89 0.18
CA ILE A 328 8.64 11.56 -0.27
C ILE A 328 8.73 10.71 -1.53
N ARG A 329 8.34 9.45 -1.42
CA ARG A 329 8.40 8.43 -2.50
C ARG A 329 7.00 8.09 -2.98
N SER A 330 6.17 9.13 -3.07
CA SER A 330 4.75 9.10 -3.37
C SER A 330 4.41 10.22 -4.35
N TYR A 331 3.37 10.05 -5.16
CA TYR A 331 2.73 11.22 -5.75
C TYR A 331 2.11 12.04 -4.61
N SER A 332 2.46 13.32 -4.50
CA SER A 332 2.07 14.13 -3.33
C SER A 332 1.33 15.39 -3.73
N SER A 333 0.33 15.76 -2.92
CA SER A 333 -0.37 17.02 -3.01
C SER A 333 -0.52 17.65 -1.62
N VAL A 334 -0.62 18.98 -1.58
CA VAL A 334 -0.76 19.75 -0.34
C VAL A 334 -2.00 20.63 -0.38
N GLY A 335 -2.65 20.80 0.76
CA GLY A 335 -3.89 21.55 0.90
C GLY A 335 -3.98 22.29 2.22
N THR A 336 -4.89 23.26 2.27
CA THR A 336 -5.30 23.86 3.53
C THR A 336 -6.23 22.91 4.26
N LEU A 337 -6.21 22.90 5.60
CA LEU A 337 -7.23 22.23 6.40
C LEU A 337 -8.62 22.74 5.99
N GLY A 338 -9.42 21.86 5.38
CA GLY A 338 -10.82 22.13 5.09
C GLY A 338 -11.67 21.86 6.32
N THR A 339 -12.86 22.47 6.38
CA THR A 339 -13.94 21.97 7.24
C THR A 339 -14.48 20.69 6.61
N ARG A 340 -13.73 19.58 6.69
CA ARG A 340 -14.23 18.30 6.20
C ARG A 340 -15.32 17.84 7.15
N GLN A 341 -16.55 17.81 6.65
CA GLN A 341 -17.62 17.13 7.38
C GLN A 341 -17.27 15.64 7.35
N VAL A 342 -16.87 15.11 8.52
CA VAL A 342 -16.75 13.66 8.68
C VAL A 342 -18.16 13.09 8.47
N PRO A 343 -18.34 12.13 7.55
CA PRO A 343 -19.65 11.52 7.32
C PRO A 343 -20.22 10.84 8.57
#